data_AF-A0A0Q6T623-F1
#
_entry.id   AF-A0A0Q6T623-F1
#
_cell.length_a   1.000
_cell.length_b   1.000
_cell.length_c   1.000
_cell.angle_alpha   90.00
_cell.angle_beta   90.00
_cell.angle_gamma   90.00
#
_symmetry.space_group_name_H-M   'P 1'
#
loop_
_entity.id
_entity.type
_entity.pdbx_description
1 polymer ?
#
loop_
_entity_poly.entity_id
_entity_poly.type
_entity_poly.pdbx_seq_one_letter_code
_entity_poly.pdbx_strand_id
1 'polypeptide(L)'
;MLTFSAEGSGQGTLEINGYHEPVAYELIVAQEEDNTRQVRIRLNAPRDWLLKQGFQGDAVLVRNNGARIAVRREGGVAVEDAISVTLEGYDDSHVGAADLSEAYPELTR
;
A
#
# COMPACT_ATOMS: atom_id res chain seq x y z
N MET A 1 0.54 -21.71 -7.62
CA MET A 1 0.77 -21.63 -6.16
C MET A 1 1.54 -20.33 -5.90
N LEU A 2 0.94 -19.32 -5.26
CA LEU A 2 1.62 -18.05 -5.02
C LEU A 2 2.75 -18.25 -4.01
N THR A 3 3.98 -17.99 -4.41
CA THR A 3 5.13 -18.05 -3.49
C THR A 3 5.41 -16.63 -3.04
N PHE A 4 5.35 -16.37 -1.73
CA PHE A 4 5.75 -15.09 -1.15
C PHE A 4 7.27 -15.02 -1.21
N SER A 5 7.81 -14.08 -1.99
CA SER A 5 9.25 -14.00 -2.26
C SER A 5 9.96 -12.98 -1.38
N ALA A 6 9.26 -11.95 -0.88
CA ALA A 6 9.79 -10.96 0.05
C ALA A 6 8.66 -10.21 0.78
N GLU A 7 8.93 -9.81 2.02
CA GLU A 7 8.09 -8.92 2.81
C GLU A 7 8.91 -7.73 3.32
N GLY A 8 8.30 -6.55 3.37
CA GLY A 8 8.96 -5.34 3.84
C GLY A 8 7.99 -4.46 4.60
N SER A 9 8.50 -3.60 5.48
CA SER A 9 7.69 -2.59 6.15
C SER A 9 8.34 -1.22 5.97
N GLY A 10 7.50 -0.21 5.77
CA GLY A 10 7.92 1.14 5.48
C GLY A 10 6.99 2.16 6.11
N GLN A 11 7.42 3.41 6.10
CA GLN A 11 6.61 4.54 6.50
C GLN A 11 6.31 5.39 5.27
N GLY A 12 5.05 5.79 5.13
CA GLY A 12 4.56 6.61 4.04
C GLY A 12 3.59 7.65 4.54
N THR A 13 3.07 8.42 3.61
CA THR A 13 2.08 9.47 3.85
C THR A 13 0.86 9.15 3.00
N LEU A 14 -0.28 8.93 3.65
CA LEU A 14 -1.54 8.74 2.96
C LEU A 14 -2.10 10.10 2.55
N GLU A 15 -2.37 10.25 1.26
CA GLU A 15 -2.92 11.45 0.65
C GLU A 15 -4.38 11.20 0.24
N ILE A 16 -5.29 11.99 0.81
CA ILE A 16 -6.73 11.95 0.51
C ILE A 16 -7.25 13.38 0.40
N ASN A 17 -7.82 13.75 -0.75
CA ASN A 17 -8.37 15.10 -0.98
C ASN A 17 -7.38 16.24 -0.63
N GLY A 18 -6.07 16.02 -0.79
CA GLY A 18 -5.02 16.99 -0.44
C GLY A 18 -4.63 17.03 1.05
N TYR A 19 -5.13 16.11 1.87
CA TYR A 19 -4.70 15.91 3.25
C TYR A 19 -3.70 14.76 3.34
N HIS A 20 -2.75 14.90 4.24
CA HIS A 20 -1.58 14.03 4.36
C HIS A 20 -1.52 13.46 5.78
N GLU A 21 -1.55 12.14 5.94
CA GLU A 21 -1.40 11.47 7.24
C GLU A 21 -0.20 10.50 7.20
N PRO A 22 0.75 10.59 8.15
CA PRO A 22 1.81 9.61 8.26
C PRO A 22 1.24 8.25 8.68
N VAL A 23 1.49 7.21 7.87
CA VAL A 23 1.02 5.84 8.08
C VAL A 23 2.14 4.83 7.86
N ALA A 24 2.09 3.72 8.59
CA ALA A 24 2.96 2.58 8.34
C ALA A 24 2.31 1.64 7.32
N TYR A 25 3.11 1.14 6.38
CA TYR A 25 2.69 0.18 5.37
C TYR A 25 3.61 -1.04 5.34
N GLU A 26 3.06 -2.13 4.83
CA GLU A 26 3.68 -3.42 4.61
C GLU A 26 3.64 -3.72 3.11
N LEU A 27 4.74 -4.22 2.59
CA LEU A 27 4.95 -4.65 1.23
C LEU A 27 5.02 -6.17 1.23
N ILE A 28 4.23 -6.81 0.38
CA ILE A 28 4.25 -8.25 0.17
C ILE A 28 4.50 -8.49 -1.32
N VAL A 29 5.64 -9.09 -1.65
CA VAL A 29 5.96 -9.49 -3.02
C VAL A 29 5.51 -10.94 -3.21
N ALA A 30 4.49 -11.12 -4.05
CA ALA A 30 4.09 -12.43 -4.52
C ALA A 30 4.74 -12.70 -5.88
N GLN A 31 5.42 -13.84 -6.03
CA GLN A 31 5.89 -14.31 -7.31
C GLN A 31 4.93 -15.36 -7.86
N GLU A 32 4.47 -15.14 -9.07
CA GLU A 32 3.69 -16.09 -9.84
C GLU A 32 4.60 -17.04 -10.63
N GLU A 33 4.04 -18.17 -11.05
CA GLU A 33 4.74 -19.22 -11.81
C GLU A 33 5.25 -18.70 -13.18
N ASP A 34 4.65 -17.64 -13.70
CA ASP A 34 5.04 -16.99 -14.97
C ASP A 34 6.23 -16.01 -14.83
N ASN A 35 6.96 -16.04 -13.70
CA ASN A 35 7.98 -15.05 -13.31
C ASN A 35 7.46 -13.61 -13.11
N THR A 36 6.16 -13.39 -13.23
CA THR A 36 5.52 -12.12 -12.86
C THR A 36 5.60 -11.95 -11.34
N ARG A 37 6.06 -10.78 -10.90
CA ARG A 37 6.08 -10.38 -9.50
C ARG A 37 5.01 -9.34 -9.28
N GLN A 38 4.11 -9.61 -8.34
CA GLN A 38 3.10 -8.67 -7.91
C GLN A 38 3.47 -8.11 -6.55
N VAL A 39 3.57 -6.79 -6.45
CA VAL A 39 3.80 -6.11 -5.17
C VAL A 39 2.45 -5.69 -4.61
N ARG A 40 2.04 -6.34 -3.52
CA ARG A 40 0.85 -5.96 -2.75
C ARG A 40 1.28 -5.07 -1.60
N ILE A 41 0.61 -3.95 -1.45
CA ILE A 41 0.82 -3.03 -0.34
C ILE A 41 -0.37 -3.11 0.58
N ARG A 42 -0.10 -3.20 1.87
CA ARG A 42 -1.11 -3.19 2.91
C ARG A 42 -0.74 -2.12 3.91
N LEU A 43 -1.67 -1.27 4.30
CA LEU A 43 -1.40 -0.27 5.33
C LEU A 43 -2.59 -0.11 6.25
N ASN A 44 -2.34 0.34 7.47
CA ASN A 44 -3.38 0.60 8.44
C ASN A 44 -3.50 2.10 8.66
N ALA A 45 -4.67 2.63 8.39
CA ALA A 45 -4.98 4.04 8.56
C ALA A 45 -6.11 4.21 9.58
N PRO A 46 -6.08 5.30 10.38
CA PRO A 46 -7.12 5.57 11.36
C PRO A 46 -8.44 5.85 10.66
N ARG A 47 -9.48 5.09 11.02
CA ARG A 47 -10.83 5.20 10.46
C ARG A 47 -11.38 6.62 10.59
N ASP A 48 -11.23 7.21 11.77
CA ASP A 48 -11.74 8.55 12.07
C ASP A 48 -11.11 9.61 11.16
N TRP A 49 -9.84 9.43 10.79
CA TRP A 49 -9.20 10.32 9.82
C TRP A 49 -9.73 10.08 8.41
N LEU A 50 -9.83 8.82 7.97
CA LEU A 50 -10.39 8.47 6.65
C LEU A 50 -11.80 9.04 6.47
N LEU A 51 -12.67 8.87 7.48
CA LEU A 51 -14.02 9.43 7.49
C LEU A 51 -14.00 10.96 7.48
N LYS A 52 -13.12 11.58 8.27
CA LYS A 52 -12.96 13.04 8.31
C LYS A 52 -12.52 13.62 6.97
N GLN A 53 -11.67 12.91 6.22
CA GLN A 53 -11.22 13.34 4.88
C GLN A 53 -12.21 12.99 3.76
N GLY A 54 -13.30 12.27 4.07
CA GLY A 54 -14.24 11.80 3.06
C GLY A 54 -13.66 10.73 2.13
N PHE A 55 -12.92 9.76 2.69
CA PHE A 55 -12.44 8.61 1.93
C PHE A 55 -13.63 7.82 1.34
N GLN A 56 -13.66 7.67 0.02
CA GLN A 56 -14.76 7.02 -0.71
C GLN A 56 -14.43 5.60 -1.20
N GLY A 57 -13.23 5.10 -0.88
CA GLY A 57 -12.76 3.79 -1.32
C GLY A 57 -11.37 3.82 -1.97
N ASP A 58 -10.89 4.99 -2.36
CA ASP A 58 -9.61 5.21 -3.02
C ASP A 58 -8.80 6.31 -2.32
N ALA A 59 -7.49 6.09 -2.22
CA ALA A 59 -6.51 7.00 -1.65
C ALA A 59 -5.16 6.80 -2.32
N VAL A 60 -4.24 7.75 -2.12
CA VAL A 60 -2.89 7.67 -2.66
C VAL A 60 -1.89 7.55 -1.52
N LEU A 61 -1.18 6.44 -1.44
CA LEU A 61 -0.03 6.32 -0.54
C LEU A 61 1.20 6.93 -1.22
N VAL A 62 1.77 7.96 -0.61
CA VAL A 62 3.05 8.56 -0.99
C VAL A 62 4.14 7.98 -0.09
N ARG A 63 5.03 7.17 -0.65
CA ARG A 63 6.18 6.61 0.07
C ARG A 63 7.28 7.65 0.23
N ASN A 64 8.19 7.42 1.18
CA ASN A 64 9.32 8.34 1.44
C ASN A 64 10.25 8.50 0.21
N ASN A 65 10.31 7.50 -0.66
CA ASN A 65 11.04 7.57 -1.93
C ASN A 65 10.33 8.43 -3.01
N GLY A 66 9.20 9.07 -2.70
CA GLY A 66 8.40 9.85 -3.65
C GLY A 66 7.48 9.01 -4.54
N ALA A 67 7.54 7.68 -4.44
CA ALA A 67 6.66 6.79 -5.17
C ALA A 67 5.22 6.90 -4.66
N ARG A 68 4.26 7.04 -5.60
CA ARG A 68 2.84 7.23 -5.30
C ARG A 68 2.08 5.99 -5.74
N ILE A 69 1.35 5.38 -4.82
CA ILE A 69 0.65 4.11 -5.06
C ILE A 69 -0.81 4.30 -4.72
N ALA A 70 -1.68 3.97 -5.67
CA ALA A 70 -3.11 3.97 -5.43
C ALA A 70 -3.45 2.81 -4.47
N VAL A 71 -3.97 3.16 -3.31
CA VAL A 71 -4.49 2.20 -2.34
C VAL A 71 -6.00 2.32 -2.31
N ARG A 72 -6.67 1.18 -2.28
CA ARG A 72 -8.12 1.11 -2.24
C ARG A 72 -8.58 0.08 -1.22
N ARG A 73 -9.82 0.21 -0.79
CA ARG A 73 -10.46 -0.80 0.05
C ARG A 73 -11.72 -1.30 -0.61
N GLU A 74 -11.79 -2.59 -0.82
CA GLU A 74 -13.03 -3.25 -1.18
C GLU A 74 -13.98 -3.19 0.04
N GLY A 75 -15.08 -2.44 -0.09
CA GLY A 75 -16.06 -2.26 0.98
C GLY A 75 -16.12 -0.88 1.63
N GLY A 76 -15.34 0.11 1.17
CA GLY A 76 -15.38 1.47 1.72
C GLY A 76 -14.97 1.54 3.19
N VAL A 77 -15.23 2.66 3.87
CA VAL A 77 -15.02 2.82 5.32
C VAL A 77 -16.33 3.23 5.96
N ALA A 78 -16.85 2.42 6.89
CA ALA A 78 -18.04 2.75 7.65
C ALA A 78 -17.69 3.11 9.10
N VAL A 79 -18.55 3.87 9.79
CA VAL A 79 -18.44 4.15 11.23
C VAL A 79 -18.54 2.88 12.09
N GLU A 80 -19.02 1.79 11.50
CA GLU A 80 -19.12 0.46 12.14
C GLU A 80 -17.82 -0.35 12.01
N ASP A 81 -16.88 0.08 11.15
CA ASP A 81 -15.58 -0.60 10.99
C ASP A 81 -14.69 -0.43 12.23
N ALA A 82 -13.65 -1.26 12.32
CA ALA A 82 -12.63 -1.13 13.36
C ALA A 82 -11.95 0.26 13.35
N ILE A 83 -11.44 0.67 14.52
CA ILE A 83 -10.75 1.96 14.73
C ILE A 83 -9.58 2.15 13.74
N SER A 84 -8.95 1.04 13.34
CA SER A 84 -7.96 1.01 12.25
C SER A 84 -8.52 0.25 11.07
N VAL A 85 -8.48 0.90 9.90
CA VAL A 85 -8.89 0.30 8.64
C VAL A 85 -7.65 -0.08 7.86
N THR A 86 -7.65 -1.32 7.36
CA THR A 86 -6.66 -1.78 6.40
C THR A 86 -7.04 -1.28 5.00
N LEU A 87 -6.11 -0.59 4.33
CA LEU A 87 -6.16 -0.26 2.91
C LEU A 87 -5.16 -1.12 2.13
N GLU A 88 -5.50 -1.45 0.90
CA GLU A 88 -4.69 -2.32 0.06
C GLU A 88 -4.40 -1.68 -1.30
N GLY A 89 -3.12 -1.59 -1.65
CA GLY A 89 -2.65 -1.16 -2.96
C GLY A 89 -2.09 -2.33 -3.74
N TYR A 90 -2.24 -2.26 -5.06
CA TYR A 90 -1.54 -3.15 -5.96
C TYR A 90 -0.67 -2.26 -6.84
N ASP A 91 0.63 -2.48 -6.79
CA ASP A 91 1.51 -1.90 -7.78
C ASP A 91 1.53 -2.86 -8.97
N ASP A 92 0.71 -2.54 -9.98
CA ASP A 92 0.63 -3.27 -11.26
C ASP A 92 1.81 -2.91 -12.18
N SER A 93 2.67 -1.99 -11.74
CA SER A 93 3.96 -1.76 -12.37
C SER A 93 4.71 -3.08 -12.36
N HIS A 94 4.78 -3.76 -13.51
CA HIS A 94 5.62 -4.92 -13.74
C HIS A 94 7.10 -4.53 -13.59
N VAL A 95 7.54 -4.24 -12.37
CA VAL A 95 8.91 -3.86 -12.08
C VAL A 95 9.77 -5.13 -12.08
N GLY A 96 10.70 -5.19 -13.02
CA GLY A 96 11.70 -6.25 -13.07
C GLY A 96 12.50 -6.32 -11.78
N ALA A 97 13.19 -7.43 -11.53
CA ALA A 97 13.93 -7.67 -10.28
C ALA A 97 14.93 -6.55 -9.90
N ALA A 98 15.50 -5.87 -10.90
CA ALA A 98 16.40 -4.73 -10.73
C ALA A 98 15.63 -3.47 -10.27
N ASP A 99 14.57 -3.09 -11.00
CA ASP A 99 13.68 -1.99 -10.63
C ASP A 99 13.01 -2.19 -9.28
N LEU A 100 12.74 -3.43 -8.87
CA LEU A 100 12.11 -3.71 -7.58
C LEU A 100 13.03 -3.32 -6.41
N SER A 101 14.34 -3.55 -6.53
CA SER A 101 15.29 -3.16 -5.48
C SER A 101 15.53 -1.64 -5.45
N GLU A 102 15.43 -0.95 -6.60
CA GLU A 102 15.51 0.51 -6.67
C GLU A 102 14.21 1.20 -6.24
N ALA A 103 13.06 0.65 -6.60
CA ALA A 103 11.74 1.16 -6.26
C ALA A 103 11.34 0.80 -4.82
N TYR A 104 11.88 -0.30 -4.28
CA TYR A 104 11.58 -0.81 -2.94
C TYR A 104 12.86 -1.19 -2.18
N PRO A 105 13.73 -0.22 -1.85
CA PRO A 105 14.98 -0.47 -1.12
C PRO A 105 14.72 -1.06 0.28
N GLU A 106 13.51 -0.94 0.80
CA GLU A 106 13.10 -1.54 2.07
C GLU A 106 12.93 -3.07 2.04
N LEU A 107 12.94 -3.72 0.88
CA LEU A 107 12.80 -5.17 0.73
C LEU A 107 14.12 -5.95 0.81
N THR A 108 15.27 -5.28 0.84
CA THR A 108 16.60 -5.92 0.69
C THR A 108 17.36 -6.09 2.02
N ARG A 109 16.67 -6.22 3.16
CA ARG A 109 17.35 -6.38 4.47
C ARG A 109 17.57 -7.83 4.87
#